data_AF-Q5XP04-F1
#
_entry.id   AF-Q5XP04-F1
#
_cell.length_a   1.000
_cell.length_b   1.000
_cell.length_c   1.000
_cell.angle_alpha   90.00
_cell.angle_beta   90.00
_cell.angle_gamma   90.00
#
_symmetry.space_group_name_H-M   'P 1'
#
loop_
_entity.id
_entity.type
_entity.pdbx_description
1 polymer ?
#
loop_
_entity_poly.entity_id
_entity_poly.type
_entity_poly.pdbx_seq_one_letter_code
_entity_poly.pdbx_strand_id
1 'polypeptide(L)'
;YIVTLKDSVARTEIPSVAKSLSKRHSGQVKSTYATALRGFSVKMSEQKAKELAADPSVARVEADGVAYALGTQPNPPSYGLDRIDQRNLPLDRSYTYPTDAANVTTYIVDSGVRLSHRDFGGRAVSGYDFIDNDSNASDCHGHGTHVAGTVAGSSYGVAKGAKIVSVRVLNCQGTSGSTWAPVLRGIDWVTKNAKKPAVVNMSVGGGRNQTINDAVSNSVASGITWVVAAGNDNADSCQYSPSSTPSAITVGATNSSDARATGWNNGQ
;
A
#
# COMPACT_ATOMS: atom_id res chain seq x y z
N TYR A 1 -10.49 -24.23 -1.75
CA TYR A 1 -9.42 -24.59 -2.70
C TYR A 1 -10.04 -24.80 -4.07
N ILE A 2 -9.31 -24.40 -5.11
CA ILE A 2 -9.61 -24.73 -6.50
C ILE A 2 -8.64 -25.84 -6.93
N VAL A 3 -9.18 -26.93 -7.48
CA VAL A 3 -8.43 -28.10 -7.95
C VAL A 3 -8.51 -28.10 -9.47
N THR A 4 -7.36 -28.03 -10.12
CA THR A 4 -7.26 -28.23 -11.57
C THR A 4 -6.80 -29.66 -11.83
N LEU A 5 -7.52 -30.37 -12.69
CA LEU A 5 -7.25 -31.73 -13.12
C LEU A 5 -6.41 -31.72 -14.40
N LYS A 6 -5.65 -32.79 -14.62
CA LYS A 6 -4.87 -32.99 -15.84
C LYS A 6 -5.78 -33.26 -17.04
N ASP A 7 -5.26 -33.03 -18.24
CA ASP A 7 -5.99 -33.25 -19.49
C ASP A 7 -6.35 -34.72 -19.76
N SER A 8 -5.70 -35.65 -19.07
CA SER A 8 -6.05 -37.07 -19.09
C SER A 8 -7.42 -37.37 -18.46
N VAL A 9 -7.98 -36.45 -17.67
CA VAL A 9 -9.35 -36.59 -17.15
C VAL A 9 -10.36 -36.09 -18.19
N ALA A 10 -11.25 -36.97 -18.63
CA ALA A 10 -12.28 -36.60 -19.58
C ALA A 10 -13.23 -35.56 -18.97
N ARG A 11 -13.65 -34.56 -19.76
CA ARG A 11 -14.50 -33.46 -19.27
C ARG A 11 -15.84 -33.96 -18.72
N THR A 12 -16.37 -35.02 -19.29
CA THR A 12 -17.61 -35.70 -18.86
C THR A 12 -17.46 -36.41 -17.51
N GLU A 13 -16.23 -36.74 -17.10
CA GLU A 13 -15.92 -37.44 -15.85
C GLU A 13 -15.61 -36.49 -14.68
N ILE A 14 -15.49 -35.19 -14.93
CA ILE A 14 -15.12 -34.22 -13.89
C ILE A 14 -16.05 -34.28 -12.66
N PRO A 15 -17.39 -34.34 -12.79
CA PRO A 15 -18.26 -34.47 -11.62
C PRO A 15 -17.99 -35.72 -10.78
N SER A 16 -17.71 -36.87 -11.41
CA SER A 16 -17.45 -38.12 -10.69
C SER A 16 -16.07 -38.12 -10.05
N VAL A 17 -15.04 -37.64 -10.76
CA VAL A 17 -13.67 -37.49 -10.25
C VAL A 17 -13.63 -36.51 -9.07
N ALA A 18 -14.27 -35.35 -9.20
CA ALA A 18 -14.36 -34.36 -8.13
C ALA A 18 -15.00 -34.95 -6.86
N LYS A 19 -16.11 -35.68 -7.01
CA LYS A 19 -16.80 -36.34 -5.88
C LYS A 19 -15.93 -37.42 -5.23
N SER A 20 -15.23 -38.23 -6.04
CA SER A 20 -14.34 -39.30 -5.57
C SER A 20 -13.16 -38.76 -4.78
N LEU A 21 -12.43 -37.80 -5.37
CA LEU A 21 -11.28 -37.15 -4.75
C LEU A 21 -11.67 -36.39 -3.48
N SER A 22 -12.75 -35.61 -3.55
CA SER A 22 -13.28 -34.89 -2.40
C SER A 22 -13.64 -35.84 -1.26
N LYS A 23 -14.32 -36.96 -1.53
CA LYS A 23 -14.68 -37.95 -0.50
C LYS A 23 -13.44 -38.59 0.13
N ARG A 24 -12.44 -38.96 -0.67
CA ARG A 24 -11.18 -39.56 -0.20
C ARG A 24 -10.41 -38.64 0.76
N HIS A 25 -10.48 -37.34 0.52
CA HIS A 25 -9.78 -36.33 1.30
C HIS A 25 -10.68 -35.54 2.27
N SER A 26 -11.86 -36.07 2.61
CA SER A 26 -12.81 -35.43 3.55
C SER A 26 -13.16 -33.98 3.18
N GLY A 27 -13.17 -33.68 1.88
CA GLY A 27 -13.59 -32.41 1.34
C GLY A 27 -15.07 -32.39 0.98
N GLN A 28 -15.62 -31.19 0.84
CA GLN A 28 -16.95 -30.95 0.27
C GLN A 28 -16.81 -30.18 -1.04
N VAL A 29 -17.12 -30.83 -2.17
CA VAL A 29 -17.20 -30.17 -3.48
C VAL A 29 -18.24 -29.05 -3.40
N LYS A 30 -17.87 -27.87 -3.90
CA LYS A 30 -18.77 -26.72 -4.03
C LYS A 30 -19.28 -26.58 -5.46
N SER A 31 -18.38 -26.61 -6.43
CA SER A 31 -18.70 -26.50 -7.85
C SER A 31 -17.77 -27.35 -8.69
N THR A 32 -18.22 -27.80 -9.87
CA THR A 32 -17.37 -28.42 -10.89
C THR A 32 -17.29 -27.54 -12.13
N TYR A 33 -16.11 -27.51 -12.75
CA TYR A 33 -15.82 -26.77 -13.97
C TYR A 33 -15.43 -27.79 -15.03
N ALA A 34 -16.23 -27.92 -16.08
CA ALA A 34 -15.98 -28.89 -17.16
C ALA A 34 -15.75 -28.26 -18.53
N THR A 35 -16.04 -26.96 -18.69
CA THR A 35 -15.97 -26.25 -19.99
C THR A 35 -14.74 -25.35 -20.06
N ALA A 36 -14.67 -24.30 -19.23
CA ALA A 36 -13.54 -23.36 -19.22
C ALA A 36 -12.29 -23.92 -18.54
N LEU A 37 -12.49 -24.85 -17.60
CA LEU A 37 -11.44 -25.50 -16.82
C LEU A 37 -11.79 -26.98 -16.71
N ARG A 38 -10.79 -27.85 -16.51
CA ARG A 38 -10.99 -29.21 -15.99
C ARG A 38 -10.74 -29.18 -14.50
N GLY A 39 -11.77 -29.07 -13.67
CA GLY A 39 -11.53 -28.86 -12.25
C GLY A 39 -12.76 -28.74 -11.38
N PHE A 40 -12.55 -28.44 -10.11
CA PHE A 40 -13.62 -28.24 -9.14
C PHE A 40 -13.15 -27.38 -7.96
N SER A 41 -14.10 -26.73 -7.29
CA SER A 41 -13.86 -26.05 -6.02
C SER A 41 -14.28 -26.96 -4.87
N VAL A 42 -13.50 -26.92 -3.79
CA VAL A 42 -13.68 -27.82 -2.64
C VAL A 42 -13.33 -27.12 -1.33
N LYS A 43 -14.16 -27.32 -0.31
CA LYS A 43 -13.88 -26.93 1.08
C LYS A 43 -13.22 -28.11 1.79
N MET A 44 -12.02 -27.90 2.33
CA MET A 44 -11.25 -28.88 3.12
C MET A 44 -10.18 -28.16 3.93
N SER A 45 -9.50 -28.86 4.84
CA SER A 45 -8.31 -28.36 5.54
C SER A 45 -7.09 -28.31 4.62
N GLU A 46 -6.11 -27.46 4.94
CA GLU A 46 -4.85 -27.35 4.21
C GLU A 46 -4.07 -28.68 4.11
N GLN A 47 -4.02 -29.45 5.20
CA GLN A 47 -3.38 -30.77 5.20
C GLN A 47 -3.97 -31.67 4.12
N LYS A 48 -5.30 -31.72 4.02
CA LYS A 48 -6.01 -32.49 2.99
C LYS A 48 -5.85 -31.93 1.57
N ALA A 49 -5.70 -30.62 1.43
CA ALA A 49 -5.38 -30.01 0.13
C ALA A 49 -3.99 -30.41 -0.36
N LYS A 50 -2.99 -30.48 0.53
CA LYS A 50 -1.63 -30.97 0.24
C LYS A 50 -1.63 -32.45 -0.14
N GLU A 51 -2.38 -33.29 0.58
CA GLU A 51 -2.57 -34.70 0.23
C GLU A 51 -3.23 -34.86 -1.16
N LEU A 52 -4.28 -34.09 -1.43
CA LEU A 52 -4.99 -34.12 -2.72
C LEU A 52 -4.10 -33.68 -3.89
N ALA A 53 -3.18 -32.75 -3.67
CA ALA A 53 -2.24 -32.29 -4.70
C ALA A 53 -1.29 -33.38 -5.21
N ALA A 54 -1.12 -34.47 -4.45
CA ALA A 54 -0.30 -35.62 -4.85
C ALA A 54 -1.07 -36.63 -5.73
N ASP A 55 -2.38 -36.46 -5.95
CA ASP A 55 -3.15 -37.40 -6.77
C ASP A 55 -2.69 -37.33 -8.25
N PRO A 56 -2.47 -38.48 -8.93
CA PRO A 56 -2.00 -38.50 -10.31
C PRO A 56 -2.89 -37.74 -11.30
N SER A 57 -4.19 -37.61 -11.03
CA SER A 57 -5.16 -36.90 -11.86
C SER A 57 -5.18 -35.38 -11.63
N VAL A 58 -4.53 -34.89 -10.56
CA VAL A 58 -4.51 -33.48 -10.18
C VAL A 58 -3.28 -32.79 -10.80
N ALA A 59 -3.52 -31.67 -11.47
CA ALA A 59 -2.48 -30.82 -12.04
C ALA A 59 -2.00 -29.77 -11.02
N ARG A 60 -2.92 -29.17 -10.27
CA ARG A 60 -2.61 -28.24 -9.17
C ARG A 60 -3.77 -28.09 -8.19
N VAL A 61 -3.44 -27.71 -6.96
CA VAL A 61 -4.39 -27.30 -5.92
C VAL A 61 -3.99 -25.92 -5.42
N GLU A 62 -4.92 -24.98 -5.49
CA GLU A 62 -4.70 -23.59 -5.13
C GLU A 62 -5.68 -23.19 -4.03
N ALA A 63 -5.23 -22.37 -3.07
CA ALA A 63 -6.15 -21.75 -2.13
C ALA A 63 -7.18 -20.93 -2.92
N ASP A 64 -8.46 -21.07 -2.57
CA ASP A 64 -9.50 -20.30 -3.26
C ASP A 64 -9.50 -18.88 -2.72
N GLY A 65 -9.69 -17.91 -3.62
CA GLY A 65 -9.58 -16.49 -3.33
C GLY A 65 -10.89 -15.76 -3.61
N VAL A 66 -10.94 -14.49 -3.21
CA VAL A 66 -12.05 -13.59 -3.51
C VAL A 66 -11.67 -12.68 -4.67
N ALA A 67 -12.58 -12.53 -5.63
CA ALA A 67 -12.46 -11.54 -6.69
C ALA A 67 -13.22 -10.26 -6.30
N TYR A 68 -12.76 -9.11 -6.80
CA TYR A 68 -13.35 -7.81 -6.54
C TYR A 68 -13.61 -7.08 -7.87
N ALA A 69 -14.64 -6.23 -7.90
CA ALA A 69 -14.81 -5.27 -8.99
C ALA A 69 -13.72 -4.19 -8.88
N LEU A 70 -13.14 -3.79 -10.01
CA LEU A 70 -12.10 -2.77 -10.07
C LEU A 70 -12.72 -1.40 -10.37
N GLY A 71 -12.14 -0.34 -9.82
CA GLY A 71 -12.39 1.02 -10.28
C GLY A 71 -11.39 1.41 -11.37
N THR A 72 -11.84 2.15 -12.39
CA THR A 72 -10.97 2.64 -13.48
C THR A 72 -11.21 4.13 -13.71
N GLN A 73 -10.13 4.90 -13.73
CA GLN A 73 -10.11 6.30 -14.13
C GLN A 73 -9.49 6.43 -15.53
N PRO A 74 -10.28 6.76 -16.57
CA PRO A 74 -9.73 7.04 -17.89
C PRO A 74 -9.00 8.39 -17.90
N ASN A 75 -7.91 8.48 -18.65
CA ASN A 75 -7.07 9.67 -18.80
C ASN A 75 -6.73 10.34 -17.45
N PRO A 76 -6.06 9.61 -16.53
CA PRO A 76 -5.70 10.19 -15.24
C PRO A 76 -4.82 11.45 -15.44
N PRO A 77 -4.94 12.47 -14.58
CA PRO A 77 -4.23 13.74 -14.75
C PRO A 77 -2.72 13.63 -14.49
N SER A 78 -2.25 12.49 -13.97
CA SER A 78 -0.85 12.18 -13.72
C SER A 78 -0.48 10.90 -14.45
N TYR A 79 0.61 10.93 -15.22
CA TYR A 79 1.21 9.73 -15.80
C TYR A 79 1.64 8.73 -14.71
N GLY A 80 1.89 9.20 -13.49
CA GLY A 80 2.29 8.35 -12.37
C GLY A 80 1.20 7.35 -11.98
N LEU A 81 -0.08 7.72 -12.10
CA LEU A 81 -1.20 6.81 -11.81
C LEU A 81 -1.25 5.68 -12.83
N ASP A 82 -1.20 6.04 -14.11
CA ASP A 82 -1.11 5.13 -15.25
C ASP A 82 0.18 4.28 -15.21
N ARG A 83 1.25 4.80 -14.62
CA ARG A 83 2.50 4.06 -14.49
C ARG A 83 2.41 2.97 -13.42
N ILE A 84 1.71 3.17 -12.31
CA ILE A 84 1.75 2.22 -11.19
C ILE A 84 0.78 1.04 -11.35
N ASP A 85 -0.19 1.10 -12.26
CA ASP A 85 -1.14 0.00 -12.52
C ASP A 85 -0.76 -0.87 -13.72
N GLN A 86 0.27 -0.49 -14.50
CA GLN A 86 0.79 -1.29 -15.61
C GLN A 86 2.31 -1.50 -15.54
N ARG A 87 2.79 -2.62 -16.10
CA ARG A 87 4.22 -2.98 -16.06
C ARG A 87 5.03 -2.45 -17.25
N ASN A 88 4.45 -2.46 -18.44
CA ASN A 88 5.16 -2.20 -19.69
C ASN A 88 4.83 -0.81 -20.23
N LEU A 89 5.81 -0.19 -20.87
CA LEU A 89 5.61 0.97 -21.74
C LEU A 89 5.24 0.50 -23.17
N PRO A 90 4.54 1.31 -23.98
CA PRO A 90 3.96 2.61 -23.65
C PRO A 90 2.72 2.50 -22.75
N LEU A 91 2.41 3.57 -22.03
CA LEU A 91 1.25 3.63 -21.14
C LEU A 91 -0.08 3.75 -21.91
N ASP A 92 -1.16 3.20 -21.35
CA ASP A 92 -2.49 3.13 -21.99
C ASP A 92 -3.44 4.30 -21.63
N ARG A 93 -3.01 5.24 -20.78
CA ARG A 93 -3.81 6.38 -20.28
C ARG A 93 -5.01 5.94 -19.45
N SER A 94 -4.86 4.86 -18.70
CA SER A 94 -5.89 4.34 -17.80
C SER A 94 -5.29 4.15 -16.41
N TYR A 95 -6.09 4.35 -15.37
CA TYR A 95 -5.68 3.98 -14.02
C TYR A 95 -6.73 3.09 -13.37
N THR A 96 -6.42 1.81 -13.23
CA THR A 96 -7.27 0.79 -12.61
C THR A 96 -6.77 0.45 -11.22
N TYR A 97 -7.64 0.60 -10.22
CA TYR A 97 -7.33 0.37 -8.82
C TYR A 97 -8.28 -0.67 -8.21
N PRO A 98 -7.78 -1.60 -7.37
CA PRO A 98 -8.58 -2.67 -6.79
C PRO A 98 -9.51 -2.20 -5.66
N THR A 99 -9.22 -1.05 -5.06
CA THR A 99 -10.00 -0.44 -3.99
C THR A 99 -9.67 1.05 -3.90
N ASP A 100 -10.61 1.85 -3.43
CA ASP A 100 -10.39 3.25 -3.07
C ASP A 100 -9.80 3.41 -1.65
N ALA A 101 -9.70 2.31 -0.88
CA ALA A 101 -9.22 2.27 0.50
C ALA A 101 -10.02 3.14 1.49
N ALA A 102 -11.34 3.28 1.32
CA ALA A 102 -12.20 4.11 2.18
C ALA A 102 -12.17 3.78 3.69
N ASN A 103 -11.76 2.56 4.05
CA ASN A 103 -11.61 2.11 5.44
C ASN A 103 -10.23 2.40 6.04
N VAL A 104 -9.27 2.94 5.27
CA VAL A 104 -7.89 3.23 5.72
C VAL A 104 -7.75 4.68 6.16
N THR A 105 -6.98 4.90 7.23
CA THR A 105 -6.56 6.24 7.66
C THR A 105 -5.09 6.45 7.27
N THR A 106 -4.83 7.44 6.41
CA THR A 106 -3.46 7.90 6.12
C THR A 106 -3.08 9.08 7.01
N TYR A 107 -1.90 9.00 7.61
CA TYR A 107 -1.30 10.08 8.40
C TYR A 107 -0.20 10.73 7.55
N ILE A 108 -0.33 12.03 7.33
CA ILE A 108 0.63 12.83 6.55
C ILE A 108 1.48 13.60 7.56
N VAL A 109 2.68 13.07 7.84
CA VAL A 109 3.64 13.69 8.76
C VAL A 109 4.55 14.61 7.95
N ASP A 110 4.21 15.90 7.90
CA ASP A 110 4.78 16.86 6.94
C ASP A 110 4.62 18.32 7.42
N SER A 111 4.55 19.29 6.50
CA SER A 111 4.31 20.72 6.68
C SER A 111 2.86 21.10 6.99
N GLY A 112 1.98 20.10 7.16
CA GLY A 112 0.54 20.26 7.32
C GLY A 112 -0.24 19.86 6.07
N VAL A 113 -1.57 19.93 6.11
CA VAL A 113 -2.43 19.70 4.93
C VAL A 113 -3.48 20.81 4.85
N ARG A 114 -3.70 21.38 3.65
CA ARG A 114 -4.82 22.29 3.40
C ARG A 114 -6.12 21.49 3.38
N LEU A 115 -6.72 21.32 4.55
CA LEU A 115 -7.88 20.46 4.80
C LEU A 115 -9.08 20.80 3.89
N SER A 116 -9.23 22.07 3.53
CA SER A 116 -10.30 22.58 2.67
C SER A 116 -10.11 22.30 1.17
N HIS A 117 -9.04 21.60 0.76
CA HIS A 117 -8.77 21.37 -0.66
C HIS A 117 -9.87 20.48 -1.28
N ARG A 118 -10.46 20.94 -2.38
CA ARG A 118 -11.61 20.28 -3.04
C ARG A 118 -11.36 18.81 -3.38
N ASP A 119 -10.11 18.46 -3.70
CA ASP A 119 -9.74 17.10 -4.09
C ASP A 119 -9.80 16.09 -2.91
N PHE A 120 -9.85 16.58 -1.67
CA PHE A 120 -10.03 15.74 -0.49
C PHE A 120 -11.51 15.48 -0.16
N GLY A 121 -12.44 16.28 -0.69
CA GLY A 121 -13.88 16.06 -0.49
C GLY A 121 -14.30 15.95 0.99
N GLY A 122 -13.64 16.67 1.90
CA GLY A 122 -13.90 16.62 3.34
C GLY A 122 -13.25 15.45 4.09
N ARG A 123 -12.46 14.60 3.42
CA ARG A 123 -11.76 13.46 4.05
C ARG A 123 -10.50 13.86 4.83
N ALA A 124 -10.04 15.10 4.68
CA ALA A 124 -8.86 15.62 5.38
C ALA A 124 -9.25 16.32 6.68
N VAL A 125 -8.64 15.89 7.79
CA VAL A 125 -8.83 16.46 9.12
C VAL A 125 -7.49 16.78 9.79
N SER A 126 -7.54 17.70 10.76
CA SER A 126 -6.36 18.03 11.57
C SER A 126 -6.10 16.93 12.61
N GLY A 127 -4.84 16.54 12.75
CA GLY A 127 -4.35 15.73 13.86
C GLY A 127 -3.76 16.61 14.95
N TYR A 128 -2.51 17.04 14.76
CA TYR A 128 -1.82 17.94 15.68
C TYR A 128 -0.67 18.69 14.98
N ASP A 129 -0.39 19.91 15.42
CA ASP A 129 0.73 20.73 14.98
C ASP A 129 1.83 20.76 16.04
N PHE A 130 2.99 20.21 15.72
CA PHE A 130 4.16 20.18 16.61
C PHE A 130 5.14 21.33 16.39
N ILE A 131 4.89 22.20 15.42
CA ILE A 131 5.61 23.47 15.22
C ILE A 131 5.01 24.54 16.12
N ASP A 132 3.71 24.79 15.99
CA ASP A 132 3.00 25.84 16.73
C ASP A 132 2.37 25.30 18.03
N ASN A 133 2.42 23.98 18.23
CA ASN A 133 1.95 23.27 19.42
C ASN A 133 0.44 23.41 19.68
N ASP A 134 -0.37 23.29 18.64
CA ASP A 134 -1.83 23.37 18.71
C ASP A 134 -2.54 22.24 17.93
N SER A 135 -3.87 22.26 17.89
CA SER A 135 -4.69 21.27 17.18
C SER A 135 -4.91 21.59 15.70
N ASN A 136 -4.19 22.56 15.12
CA ASN A 136 -4.36 23.04 13.75
C ASN A 136 -3.15 22.72 12.86
N ALA A 137 -3.09 21.48 12.36
CA ALA A 137 -2.08 21.01 11.42
C ALA A 137 -2.31 21.49 9.98
N SER A 138 -2.77 22.73 9.78
CA SER A 138 -2.98 23.30 8.45
C SER A 138 -1.64 23.54 7.74
N ASP A 139 -1.64 23.34 6.43
CA ASP A 139 -0.45 23.57 5.62
C ASP A 139 -0.20 25.06 5.37
N CYS A 140 1.04 25.50 5.54
CA CYS A 140 1.51 26.83 5.15
C CYS A 140 2.68 26.82 4.16
N HIS A 141 3.19 25.65 3.78
CA HIS A 141 4.28 25.49 2.81
C HIS A 141 3.77 24.99 1.46
N GLY A 142 2.83 24.05 1.47
CA GLY A 142 2.25 23.40 0.30
C GLY A 142 2.77 21.98 0.03
N HIS A 143 3.86 21.57 0.68
CA HIS A 143 4.48 20.26 0.44
C HIS A 143 3.59 19.13 0.96
N GLY A 144 3.07 19.27 2.18
CA GLY A 144 2.22 18.25 2.79
C GLY A 144 0.87 18.14 2.10
N THR A 145 0.30 19.24 1.59
CA THR A 145 -0.89 19.20 0.74
C THR A 145 -0.63 18.45 -0.57
N HIS A 146 0.51 18.68 -1.22
CA HIS A 146 0.88 17.97 -2.44
C HIS A 146 1.05 16.46 -2.18
N VAL A 147 1.77 16.10 -1.13
CA VAL A 147 1.93 14.71 -0.66
C VAL A 147 0.56 14.06 -0.39
N ALA A 148 -0.31 14.72 0.38
CA ALA A 148 -1.65 14.24 0.67
C ALA A 148 -2.51 14.06 -0.59
N GLY A 149 -2.35 14.95 -1.59
CA GLY A 149 -2.97 14.85 -2.90
C GLY A 149 -2.57 13.59 -3.65
N THR A 150 -1.27 13.28 -3.68
CA THR A 150 -0.75 12.05 -4.30
C THR A 150 -1.21 10.79 -3.58
N VAL A 151 -1.32 10.82 -2.25
CA VAL A 151 -1.79 9.66 -1.49
C VAL A 151 -3.29 9.43 -1.71
N ALA A 152 -4.12 10.46 -1.50
CA ALA A 152 -5.56 10.26 -1.33
C ALA A 152 -6.43 11.37 -1.97
N GLY A 153 -5.91 12.17 -2.89
CA GLY A 153 -6.73 13.06 -3.72
C GLY A 153 -7.74 12.28 -4.59
N SER A 154 -8.93 12.82 -4.81
CA SER A 154 -9.93 12.17 -5.66
C SER A 154 -9.47 12.05 -7.12
N SER A 155 -8.77 13.08 -7.61
CA SER A 155 -8.29 13.17 -9.00
C SER A 155 -6.88 12.62 -9.15
N TYR A 156 -5.98 12.99 -8.23
CA TYR A 156 -4.54 12.71 -8.30
C TYR A 156 -4.07 11.57 -7.40
N GLY A 157 -4.92 11.14 -6.47
CA GLY A 157 -4.56 10.15 -5.45
C GLY A 157 -4.61 8.72 -5.95
N VAL A 158 -3.73 7.90 -5.37
CA VAL A 158 -3.72 6.44 -5.51
C VAL A 158 -4.87 5.83 -4.69
N ALA A 159 -4.98 6.17 -3.40
CA ALA A 159 -5.99 5.69 -2.47
C ALA A 159 -7.15 6.69 -2.35
N LYS A 160 -7.95 6.80 -3.41
CA LYS A 160 -8.92 7.89 -3.64
C LYS A 160 -9.99 8.07 -2.58
N GLY A 161 -10.31 7.04 -1.81
CA GLY A 161 -11.29 7.03 -0.72
C GLY A 161 -10.68 7.14 0.68
N ALA A 162 -9.36 7.02 0.84
CA ALA A 162 -8.71 7.01 2.15
C ALA A 162 -8.94 8.30 2.93
N LYS A 163 -8.99 8.18 4.26
CA LYS A 163 -9.12 9.33 5.18
C LYS A 163 -7.75 9.94 5.42
N ILE A 164 -7.65 11.27 5.47
CA ILE A 164 -6.38 11.97 5.62
C ILE A 164 -6.33 12.64 7.00
N VAL A 165 -5.29 12.36 7.78
CA VAL A 165 -5.01 13.04 9.05
C VAL A 165 -3.68 13.78 8.91
N SER A 166 -3.72 15.10 9.08
CA SER A 166 -2.51 15.92 9.02
C SER A 166 -1.78 15.95 10.35
N VAL A 167 -0.46 15.75 10.30
CA VAL A 167 0.43 15.89 11.45
C VAL A 167 1.57 16.83 11.05
N ARG A 168 1.52 18.07 11.53
CA ARG A 168 2.47 19.10 11.12
C ARG A 168 3.73 19.04 11.98
N VAL A 169 4.85 18.76 11.35
CA VAL A 169 6.19 18.67 11.95
C VAL A 169 7.23 19.53 11.23
N LEU A 170 6.84 20.17 10.11
CA LEU A 170 7.64 21.15 9.37
C LEU A 170 6.96 22.53 9.38
N ASN A 171 7.76 23.57 9.51
CA ASN A 171 7.33 24.97 9.47
C ASN A 171 7.07 25.43 8.03
N CYS A 172 6.75 26.73 7.86
CA CYS A 172 6.42 27.30 6.56
C CYS A 172 7.62 27.46 5.61
N GLN A 173 8.84 27.14 6.08
CA GLN A 173 10.06 27.02 5.28
C GLN A 173 10.37 25.56 4.91
N GLY A 174 9.50 24.61 5.29
CA GLY A 174 9.68 23.19 4.99
C GLY A 174 10.72 22.50 5.87
N THR A 175 11.04 23.04 7.04
CA THR A 175 12.03 22.45 7.97
C THR A 175 11.41 22.24 9.36
N SER A 176 11.94 21.32 10.16
CA SER A 176 11.52 21.17 11.58
C SER A 176 12.17 22.22 12.51
N GLY A 177 12.74 23.29 11.95
CA GLY A 177 13.59 24.24 12.67
C GLY A 177 15.01 23.70 12.86
N SER A 178 15.55 23.81 14.08
CA SER A 178 16.93 23.42 14.39
C SER A 178 17.04 22.03 15.03
N THR A 179 15.94 21.28 15.17
CA THR A 179 15.93 19.98 15.88
C THR A 179 15.02 18.96 15.21
N TRP A 180 15.24 17.69 15.54
CA TRP A 180 14.34 16.59 15.20
C TRP A 180 13.13 16.46 16.14
N ALA A 181 13.05 17.27 17.20
CA ALA A 181 12.04 17.10 18.25
C ALA A 181 10.59 17.18 17.73
N PRO A 182 10.21 18.11 16.83
CA PRO A 182 8.85 18.12 16.27
C PRO A 182 8.50 16.83 15.51
N VAL A 183 9.47 16.30 14.75
CA VAL A 183 9.31 15.04 13.99
C VAL A 183 9.11 13.86 14.95
N LEU A 184 9.95 13.75 15.99
CA LEU A 184 9.84 12.70 16.98
C LEU A 184 8.50 12.75 17.73
N ARG A 185 8.03 13.95 18.09
CA ARG A 185 6.70 14.15 18.69
C ARG A 185 5.56 13.75 17.74
N GLY A 186 5.71 14.01 16.44
CA GLY A 186 4.79 13.54 15.41
C GLY A 186 4.72 12.01 15.34
N ILE A 187 5.87 11.33 15.32
CA ILE A 187 5.94 9.86 15.33
C ILE A 187 5.25 9.29 16.57
N ASP A 188 5.56 9.82 17.75
CA ASP A 188 4.96 9.39 19.02
C ASP A 188 3.43 9.58 19.03
N TRP A 189 2.96 10.76 18.60
CA TRP A 189 1.54 11.07 18.54
C TRP A 189 0.79 10.15 17.57
N VAL A 190 1.33 9.89 16.38
CA VAL A 190 0.70 8.95 15.44
C VAL A 190 0.64 7.56 16.05
N THR A 191 1.75 7.08 16.64
CA THR A 191 1.82 5.75 17.27
C THR A 191 0.76 5.58 18.35
N LYS A 192 0.53 6.63 19.16
CA LYS A 192 -0.47 6.63 20.23
C LYS A 192 -1.91 6.76 19.74
N ASN A 193 -2.16 7.55 18.69
CA ASN A 193 -3.53 7.97 18.30
C ASN A 193 -4.03 7.36 16.99
N ALA A 194 -3.25 6.48 16.34
CA ALA A 194 -3.60 5.93 15.04
C ALA A 194 -4.91 5.12 15.06
N LYS A 195 -5.84 5.48 14.16
CA LYS A 195 -7.04 4.69 13.88
C LYS A 195 -6.73 3.66 12.79
N LYS A 196 -6.53 2.41 13.19
CA LYS A 196 -6.18 1.30 12.29
C LYS A 196 -7.39 0.84 11.44
N PRO A 197 -7.19 0.37 10.19
CA PRO A 197 -5.91 0.25 9.47
C PRO A 197 -5.28 1.61 9.16
N ALA A 198 -3.98 1.75 9.46
CA ALA A 198 -3.27 3.03 9.40
C ALA A 198 -1.98 2.91 8.60
N VAL A 199 -1.75 3.91 7.73
CA VAL A 199 -0.52 4.07 6.96
C VAL A 199 0.01 5.48 7.18
N VAL A 200 1.31 5.61 7.41
CA VAL A 200 1.98 6.90 7.55
C VAL A 200 2.80 7.17 6.31
N ASN A 201 2.62 8.34 5.72
CA ASN A 201 3.56 8.89 4.77
C ASN A 201 4.43 9.94 5.48
N MET A 202 5.74 9.74 5.48
CA MET A 202 6.71 10.72 5.97
C MET A 202 7.69 11.06 4.85
N SER A 203 7.40 12.12 4.12
CA SER A 203 8.26 12.70 3.09
C SER A 203 9.20 13.75 3.70
N VAL A 204 9.83 13.37 4.82
CA VAL A 204 10.77 14.18 5.59
C VAL A 204 12.09 13.43 5.64
N GLY A 205 13.21 14.15 5.54
CA GLY A 205 14.54 13.54 5.57
C GLY A 205 15.58 14.45 6.21
N GLY A 206 16.70 13.85 6.60
CA GLY A 206 17.89 14.53 7.09
C GLY A 206 18.98 13.52 7.44
N GLY A 207 20.11 14.00 7.96
CA GLY A 207 21.23 13.11 8.32
C GLY A 207 20.83 12.01 9.30
N ARG A 208 21.53 10.86 9.23
CA ARG A 208 21.23 9.67 10.03
C ARG A 208 21.05 10.00 11.51
N ASN A 209 19.92 9.54 12.06
CA ASN A 209 19.53 9.73 13.44
C ASN A 209 18.91 8.43 13.97
N GLN A 210 19.65 7.73 14.84
CA GLN A 210 19.22 6.42 15.37
C GLN A 210 17.91 6.53 16.18
N THR A 211 17.72 7.62 16.93
CA THR A 211 16.49 7.82 17.72
C THR A 211 15.25 7.94 16.84
N ILE A 212 15.36 8.59 15.68
CA ILE A 212 14.25 8.65 14.71
C ILE A 212 13.97 7.26 14.13
N ASN A 213 15.00 6.50 13.78
CA ASN A 213 14.84 5.15 13.24
C ASN A 213 14.20 4.18 14.26
N ASP A 214 14.60 4.26 15.52
CA ASP A 214 14.04 3.45 16.60
C ASP A 214 12.55 3.81 16.83
N ALA A 215 12.21 5.10 16.80
CA ALA A 215 10.82 5.56 16.93
C ALA A 215 9.93 5.05 15.78
N VAL A 216 10.41 5.14 14.53
CA VAL A 216 9.69 4.58 13.38
C VAL A 216 9.56 3.06 13.50
N SER A 217 10.63 2.35 13.89
CA SER A 217 10.60 0.89 14.08
C SER A 217 9.60 0.46 15.14
N ASN A 218 9.56 1.16 16.27
CA ASN A 218 8.60 0.91 17.34
C ASN A 218 7.16 1.18 16.88
N SER A 219 6.95 2.24 16.10
CA SER A 219 5.66 2.54 15.49
C SER A 219 5.21 1.44 14.53
N VAL A 220 6.12 0.93 13.69
CA VAL A 220 5.85 -0.22 12.81
C VAL A 220 5.50 -1.47 13.61
N ALA A 221 6.27 -1.78 14.66
CA ALA A 221 6.00 -2.91 15.55
C ALA A 221 4.64 -2.81 16.26
N SER A 222 4.12 -1.58 16.44
CA SER A 222 2.76 -1.36 16.95
C SER A 222 1.66 -1.70 15.95
N GLY A 223 1.98 -2.03 14.69
CA GLY A 223 1.02 -2.41 13.64
C GLY A 223 0.58 -1.24 12.76
N ILE A 224 1.45 -0.25 12.55
CA ILE A 224 1.24 0.89 11.64
C ILE A 224 2.25 0.79 10.50
N THR A 225 1.82 0.86 9.24
CA THR A 225 2.75 0.82 8.11
C THR A 225 3.36 2.20 7.89
N TRP A 226 4.69 2.28 7.78
CA TRP A 226 5.41 3.52 7.50
C TRP A 226 6.03 3.50 6.10
N VAL A 227 5.74 4.53 5.31
CA VAL A 227 6.35 4.78 4.00
C VAL A 227 7.17 6.05 4.10
N VAL A 228 8.45 5.96 3.75
CA VAL A 228 9.43 7.04 3.92
C VAL A 228 10.16 7.32 2.61
N ALA A 229 10.53 8.58 2.39
CA ALA A 229 11.34 8.95 1.23
C ALA A 229 12.79 8.45 1.39
N ALA A 230 13.40 7.95 0.31
CA ALA A 230 14.82 7.64 0.28
C ALA A 230 15.73 8.90 0.37
N GLY A 231 15.18 10.07 0.01
CA GLY A 231 15.86 11.36 0.00
C GLY A 231 16.37 11.79 -1.39
N ASN A 232 16.83 13.04 -1.47
CA ASN A 232 17.09 13.77 -2.73
C ASN A 232 18.52 14.36 -2.78
N ASP A 233 19.48 13.67 -2.19
CA ASP A 233 20.85 14.11 -2.01
C ASP A 233 21.84 13.40 -2.96
N ASN A 234 21.33 12.53 -3.85
CA ASN A 234 22.11 11.62 -4.70
C ASN A 234 23.17 10.82 -3.92
N ALA A 235 22.81 10.36 -2.72
CA ALA A 235 23.67 9.65 -1.78
C ALA A 235 23.04 8.32 -1.31
N ASP A 236 23.77 7.55 -0.50
CA ASP A 236 23.29 6.29 0.09
C ASP A 236 22.20 6.56 1.14
N SER A 237 20.98 6.06 0.92
CA SER A 237 19.83 6.29 1.82
C SER A 237 20.02 5.69 3.21
N CYS A 238 20.97 4.74 3.37
CA CYS A 238 21.38 4.22 4.67
C CYS A 238 22.07 5.28 5.56
N GLN A 239 22.51 6.40 4.98
CA GLN A 239 23.14 7.53 5.69
C GLN A 239 22.14 8.61 6.13
N TYR A 240 20.84 8.39 5.90
CA TYR A 240 19.79 9.36 6.20
C TYR A 240 18.70 8.74 7.07
N SER A 241 17.92 9.58 7.72
CA SER A 241 16.76 9.17 8.50
C SER A 241 15.52 9.92 8.05
N PRO A 242 14.35 9.27 8.06
CA PRO A 242 14.08 7.88 8.51
C PRO A 242 14.39 6.79 7.47
N SER A 243 14.91 7.13 6.28
CA SER A 243 15.18 6.19 5.17
C SER A 243 16.04 4.99 5.55
N SER A 244 16.93 5.10 6.53
CA SER A 244 17.76 3.98 7.02
C SER A 244 17.05 3.02 7.99
N THR A 245 15.74 3.16 8.19
CA THR A 245 14.93 2.29 9.06
C THR A 245 14.51 1.02 8.29
N PRO A 246 15.04 -0.18 8.62
CA PRO A 246 14.78 -1.38 7.81
C PRO A 246 13.34 -1.88 7.85
N SER A 247 12.59 -1.53 8.89
CA SER A 247 11.19 -1.91 9.08
C SER A 247 10.21 -0.98 8.34
N ALA A 248 10.67 0.16 7.84
CA ALA A 248 9.89 1.07 7.01
C ALA A 248 10.00 0.71 5.53
N ILE A 249 9.01 1.12 4.74
CA ILE A 249 9.05 1.03 3.28
C ILE A 249 9.75 2.29 2.76
N THR A 250 11.03 2.16 2.39
CA THR A 250 11.81 3.26 1.81
C THR A 250 11.59 3.33 0.30
N VAL A 251 11.19 4.50 -0.21
CA VAL A 251 10.77 4.69 -1.61
C VAL A 251 11.66 5.71 -2.30
N GLY A 252 12.31 5.29 -3.40
CA GLY A 252 13.01 6.15 -4.35
C GLY A 252 12.10 6.57 -5.51
N ALA A 253 12.61 7.38 -6.45
CA ALA A 253 11.82 7.87 -7.58
C ALA A 253 12.42 7.55 -8.96
N THR A 254 11.51 7.26 -9.88
CA THR A 254 11.78 7.13 -11.32
C THR A 254 10.95 8.16 -12.09
N ASN A 255 11.40 8.50 -13.30
CA ASN A 255 10.66 9.34 -14.24
C ASN A 255 9.77 8.50 -15.17
N SER A 256 9.07 9.15 -16.10
CA SER A 256 8.14 8.52 -17.04
C SER A 256 8.79 7.51 -18.00
N SER A 257 10.12 7.49 -18.10
CA SER A 257 10.88 6.57 -18.96
C SER A 257 11.51 5.42 -18.15
N ASP A 258 11.07 5.21 -16.91
CA ASP A 258 11.63 4.23 -15.96
C ASP A 258 13.11 4.45 -15.61
N ALA A 259 13.65 5.61 -15.94
CA ALA A 259 14.97 6.01 -15.48
C ALA A 259 14.88 6.61 -14.07
N ARG A 260 15.93 6.42 -13.27
CA ARG A 260 16.06 7.09 -11.97
C ARG A 260 15.88 8.59 -12.15
N ALA A 261 15.06 9.19 -11.30
CA ALA A 261 14.91 10.64 -11.30
C ALA A 261 16.22 11.31 -10.88
N THR A 262 16.65 12.34 -11.62
CA THR A 262 17.89 13.08 -11.35
C THR A 262 17.85 13.69 -9.95
N GLY A 263 18.91 13.49 -9.15
CA GLY A 263 19.02 14.00 -7.78
C GLY A 263 18.53 13.07 -6.67
N TRP A 264 17.91 11.93 -6.97
CA TRP A 264 17.39 11.02 -5.94
C TRP A 264 18.46 10.09 -5.35
N ASN A 265 18.37 9.82 -4.05
CA ASN A 265 19.25 8.90 -3.31
C ASN A 265 19.14 7.46 -3.83
N ASN A 266 20.24 6.71 -3.72
CA ASN A 266 20.32 5.27 -4.01
C ASN A 266 20.57 4.51 -2.70
N GLY A 267 20.39 3.18 -2.68
CA GLY A 267 20.84 2.33 -1.57
C GLY A 267 19.82 2.11 -0.46
N GLN A 268 19.00 1.09 -0.64
CA GLN A 268 18.79 -0.01 0.32
C GLN A 268 18.95 -1.31 -0.45
#